data_AF-A0A538I760-F1
#
_entry.id   AF-A0A538I760-F1
#
_cell.length_a   1.000
_cell.length_b   1.000
_cell.length_c   1.000
_cell.angle_alpha   90.00
_cell.angle_beta   90.00
_cell.angle_gamma   90.00
#
_symmetry.space_group_name_H-M   'P 1'
#
loop_
_entity.id
_entity.type
_entity.pdbx_description
1 polymer ?
#
loop_
_entity_poly.entity_id
_entity_poly.type
_entity_poly.pdbx_seq_one_letter_code
_entity_poly.pdbx_strand_id
1 'polypeptide(L)'
;MAETLTHDELQTLHKGVTGAGLLVSLSDRSFFDTFKEAGALARHVSGARSSSSSPVVREVAALGGGTGFGVTSHPEKIEQETIAALQTAVSLLEAKAPEELEAYRSFVLEVAQSVADAAAGGEAAETEAVGKVRSALGSS
;
A
#
# COMPACT_ATOMS: atom_id res chain seq x y z
N MET A 1 -2.28 -18.07 -18.81
CA MET A 1 -2.99 -16.82 -19.09
C MET A 1 -3.47 -16.33 -17.75
N ALA A 2 -2.97 -15.20 -17.25
CA ALA A 2 -3.43 -14.64 -15.98
C ALA A 2 -4.95 -14.47 -16.02
N GLU A 3 -5.62 -14.89 -14.96
CA GLU A 3 -7.05 -14.69 -14.83
C GLU A 3 -7.30 -13.22 -14.52
N THR A 4 -8.17 -12.55 -15.29
CA THR A 4 -8.46 -11.13 -15.08
C THR A 4 -9.01 -10.91 -13.68
N LEU A 5 -8.41 -9.98 -12.94
CA LEU A 5 -8.90 -9.57 -11.63
C LEU A 5 -10.20 -8.78 -11.77
N THR A 6 -11.13 -9.02 -10.87
CA THR A 6 -12.39 -8.27 -10.79
C THR A 6 -12.15 -6.92 -10.12
N HIS A 7 -13.14 -6.02 -10.23
CA HIS A 7 -13.06 -4.71 -9.60
C HIS A 7 -12.87 -4.78 -8.08
N ASP A 8 -13.57 -5.68 -7.40
CA ASP A 8 -13.51 -5.84 -5.93
C ASP A 8 -12.14 -6.37 -5.48
N GLU A 9 -11.57 -7.29 -6.26
CA GLU A 9 -10.23 -7.81 -6.07
C GLU A 9 -9.18 -6.70 -6.28
N LEU A 10 -9.30 -5.91 -7.35
CA LEU A 10 -8.43 -4.75 -7.58
C LEU A 10 -8.56 -3.70 -6.47
N GLN A 11 -9.77 -3.49 -5.92
CA GLN A 11 -9.97 -2.60 -4.77
C GLN A 11 -9.28 -3.14 -3.51
N THR A 12 -9.25 -4.46 -3.31
CA THR A 12 -8.50 -5.09 -2.21
C THR A 12 -7.01 -4.84 -2.35
N LEU A 13 -6.45 -5.01 -3.56
CA LEU A 13 -5.05 -4.69 -3.86
C LEU A 13 -4.75 -3.22 -3.62
N HIS A 14 -5.62 -2.32 -4.10
CA HIS A 14 -5.49 -0.89 -3.90
C HIS A 14 -5.54 -0.50 -2.42
N LYS A 15 -6.44 -1.11 -1.63
CA LYS A 15 -6.52 -0.90 -0.18
C LYS A 15 -5.25 -1.36 0.53
N GLY A 16 -4.67 -2.49 0.14
CA GLY A 16 -3.40 -2.96 0.68
C GLY A 16 -2.26 -1.97 0.43
N VAL A 17 -2.12 -1.50 -0.81
CA VAL A 17 -1.08 -0.53 -1.21
C VAL A 17 -1.23 0.81 -0.48
N THR A 18 -2.43 1.39 -0.53
CA THR A 18 -2.69 2.70 0.10
C THR A 18 -2.65 2.62 1.62
N GLY A 19 -3.11 1.50 2.18
CA GLY A 19 -2.98 1.19 3.60
C GLY A 19 -1.53 1.05 4.05
N ALA A 20 -0.65 0.45 3.26
CA ALA A 20 0.77 0.34 3.60
C ALA A 20 1.44 1.72 3.71
N GLY A 21 1.18 2.63 2.77
CA GLY A 21 1.66 4.01 2.87
C GLY A 21 1.06 4.74 4.07
N LEU A 22 -0.22 4.49 4.38
CA LEU A 22 -0.89 5.08 5.54
C LEU A 22 -0.35 4.55 6.87
N LEU A 23 -0.03 3.26 6.95
CA LEU A 23 0.57 2.62 8.12
C LEU A 23 1.90 3.27 8.48
N VAL A 24 2.78 3.44 7.48
CA VAL A 24 4.07 4.14 7.68
C VAL A 24 3.83 5.60 8.07
N SER A 25 2.87 6.27 7.44
CA SER A 25 2.50 7.65 7.78
C SER A 25 1.98 7.79 9.22
N LEU A 26 1.30 6.77 9.75
CA LEU A 26 0.73 6.76 11.10
C LEU A 26 1.77 6.48 12.19
N SER A 27 2.86 5.80 11.84
CA SER A 27 3.97 5.53 12.75
C SER A 27 4.70 6.80 13.20
N ASP A 28 4.66 7.86 12.39
CA ASP A 28 5.02 9.20 12.81
C ASP A 28 3.76 10.09 12.90
N ARG A 29 3.34 10.38 14.14
CA ARG A 29 2.14 11.19 14.39
C ARG A 29 2.26 12.61 13.85
N SER A 30 3.47 13.19 13.84
CA SER A 30 3.70 14.54 13.29
C SER A 30 3.55 14.54 11.76
N PHE A 31 4.00 13.47 11.11
CA PHE A 31 3.79 13.28 9.68
C PHE A 31 2.32 13.06 9.35
N PHE A 32 1.58 12.26 10.13
CA PHE A 32 0.15 12.03 9.89
C PHE A 32 -0.69 13.32 9.97
N ASP A 33 -0.42 14.19 10.95
CA ASP A 33 -1.10 15.49 11.05
C ASP A 33 -0.79 16.36 9.83
N THR A 34 0.48 16.42 9.41
CA THR A 34 0.91 17.13 8.18
C THR A 34 0.29 16.52 6.92
N PHE A 35 0.16 15.21 6.86
CA PHE A 35 -0.39 14.44 5.74
C PHE A 35 -1.91 14.65 5.59
N LYS A 36 -2.62 14.75 6.72
CA LYS A 36 -4.04 15.15 6.76
C LYS A 36 -4.23 16.56 6.22
N GLU A 37 -3.27 17.46 6.49
CA GLU A 37 -3.31 18.84 6.01
C GLU A 37 -2.84 19.00 4.55
N ALA A 38 -1.96 18.13 4.05
CA ALA A 38 -1.22 18.38 2.80
C ALA A 38 -1.74 17.65 1.55
N GLY A 39 -2.61 16.64 1.63
CA GLY A 39 -3.05 15.91 0.42
C GLY A 39 -1.91 15.23 -0.36
N ALA A 40 -0.77 14.99 0.29
CA ALA A 40 0.48 14.51 -0.32
C ALA A 40 0.41 13.06 -0.82
N LEU A 41 -0.50 12.24 -0.26
CA LEU A 41 -0.73 10.86 -0.71
C LEU A 41 -1.04 10.79 -2.20
N ALA A 42 -1.92 11.67 -2.68
CA ALA A 42 -2.37 11.65 -4.08
C ALA A 42 -1.21 11.94 -5.05
N ARG A 43 -0.21 12.73 -4.63
CA ARG A 43 0.99 13.01 -5.42
C ARG A 43 1.97 11.84 -5.45
N HIS A 44 2.16 11.15 -4.32
CA HIS A 44 3.07 10.00 -4.25
C HIS A 44 2.53 8.77 -5.03
N VAL A 45 1.23 8.48 -4.92
CA VAL A 45 0.59 7.39 -5.67
C VAL A 45 0.61 7.65 -7.19
N SER A 46 0.54 8.93 -7.61
CA SER A 46 0.60 9.30 -9.03
C SER A 46 1.97 9.08 -9.68
N GLY A 47 3.07 9.14 -8.91
CA GLY A 47 4.43 8.91 -9.43
C GLY A 47 4.69 7.44 -9.78
N ALA A 48 4.21 6.52 -8.94
CA ALA A 48 4.44 5.10 -9.11
C ALA A 48 3.69 4.48 -10.32
N ARG A 49 2.63 5.15 -10.81
CA ARG A 49 1.90 4.77 -12.05
C ARG A 49 2.81 4.70 -13.29
N SER A 50 3.88 5.50 -13.35
CA SER A 50 4.66 5.66 -14.59
C SER A 50 5.82 4.67 -14.77
N SER A 51 6.21 3.92 -13.73
CA SER A 51 7.43 3.07 -13.77
C SER A 51 7.18 1.56 -13.84
N SER A 52 5.95 1.08 -13.62
CA SER A 52 5.70 -0.36 -13.51
C SER A 52 5.29 -1.03 -14.82
N SER A 53 6.02 -2.09 -15.19
CA SER A 53 5.72 -2.94 -16.35
C SER A 53 4.54 -3.90 -16.14
N SER A 54 4.11 -4.10 -14.90
CA SER A 54 3.02 -5.01 -14.52
C SER A 54 1.64 -4.43 -14.86
N PRO A 55 0.77 -5.17 -15.58
CA PRO A 55 -0.62 -4.78 -15.79
C PRO A 55 -1.39 -4.60 -14.48
N VAL A 56 -1.23 -5.50 -13.50
CA VAL A 56 -1.93 -5.40 -12.20
C VAL A 56 -1.56 -4.12 -11.47
N VAL A 57 -0.27 -3.78 -11.40
CA VAL A 57 0.18 -2.56 -10.74
C VAL A 57 -0.39 -1.32 -11.43
N ARG A 58 -0.45 -1.31 -12.77
CA ARG A 58 -1.07 -0.21 -13.52
C ARG A 58 -2.55 -0.07 -13.24
N GLU A 59 -3.30 -1.17 -13.18
CA GLU A 59 -4.74 -1.16 -12.87
C GLU A 59 -5.00 -0.69 -11.43
N VAL A 60 -4.22 -1.18 -10.47
CA VAL A 60 -4.29 -0.76 -9.06
C VAL A 60 -3.96 0.73 -8.92
N ALA A 61 -2.91 1.22 -9.57
CA ALA A 61 -2.57 2.65 -9.59
C ALA A 61 -3.55 3.50 -10.41
N ALA A 62 -4.30 2.89 -11.34
CA ALA A 62 -5.32 3.54 -12.14
C ALA A 62 -6.62 3.76 -11.36
N LEU A 63 -6.97 2.86 -10.44
CA LEU A 63 -8.18 2.96 -9.61
C LEU A 63 -8.30 4.35 -9.01
N GLY A 64 -7.23 4.85 -8.37
CA GLY A 64 -7.17 6.21 -7.81
C GLY A 64 -8.31 6.52 -6.82
N GLY A 65 -8.20 7.63 -6.11
CA GLY A 65 -9.26 8.11 -5.22
C GLY A 65 -9.38 7.34 -3.89
N GLY A 66 -9.12 8.05 -2.79
CA GLY A 66 -9.27 7.54 -1.42
C GLY A 66 -8.29 6.43 -1.05
N THR A 67 -8.09 6.20 0.25
CA THR A 67 -7.23 5.12 0.76
C THR A 67 -7.97 3.80 0.96
N GLY A 68 -9.26 3.74 0.61
CA GLY A 68 -10.17 2.68 1.07
C GLY A 68 -10.45 2.75 2.58
N PHE A 69 -9.90 3.75 3.29
CA PHE A 69 -10.18 4.04 4.70
C PHE A 69 -11.00 5.32 4.83
N GLY A 70 -11.95 5.33 5.77
CA GLY A 70 -12.67 6.55 6.12
C GLY A 70 -11.76 7.56 6.84
N VAL A 71 -12.07 8.84 6.71
CA VAL A 71 -11.34 9.94 7.38
C VAL A 71 -11.35 9.85 8.92
N THR A 72 -12.22 9.02 9.50
CA THR A 72 -12.36 8.77 10.94
C THR A 72 -11.84 7.38 11.37
N SER A 73 -11.23 6.62 10.46
CA SER A 73 -10.67 5.31 10.78
C SER A 73 -9.57 5.44 11.84
N HIS A 74 -9.64 4.60 12.87
CA HIS A 74 -8.64 4.58 13.94
C HIS A 74 -7.35 3.92 13.46
N PRO A 75 -6.16 4.33 13.94
CA PRO A 75 -4.87 3.77 13.51
C PRO A 75 -4.80 2.24 13.60
N GLU A 76 -5.29 1.65 14.69
CA GLU A 76 -5.31 0.20 14.87
C GLU A 76 -6.18 -0.51 13.84
N LYS A 77 -7.32 0.09 13.47
CA LYS A 77 -8.20 -0.45 12.44
C LYS A 77 -7.54 -0.37 11.06
N ILE A 78 -6.84 0.73 10.78
CA ILE A 78 -6.09 0.91 9.54
C ILE A 78 -5.00 -0.15 9.44
N GLU A 79 -4.25 -0.39 10.51
CA GLU A 79 -3.23 -1.45 10.55
C GLU A 79 -3.82 -2.83 10.26
N GLN A 80 -4.85 -3.22 11.01
CA GLN A 80 -5.48 -4.54 10.87
C GLN A 80 -6.04 -4.78 9.46
N GLU A 81 -6.81 -3.82 8.94
CA GLU A 81 -7.41 -3.94 7.62
C GLU A 81 -6.38 -3.83 6.49
N THR A 82 -5.27 -3.10 6.68
CA THR A 82 -4.16 -3.08 5.73
C THR A 82 -3.50 -4.45 5.66
N ILE A 83 -3.13 -5.03 6.80
CA ILE A 83 -2.50 -6.35 6.87
C ILE A 83 -3.41 -7.41 6.25
N ALA A 84 -4.70 -7.39 6.58
CA ALA A 84 -5.68 -8.31 6.00
C ALA A 84 -5.81 -8.15 4.48
N ALA A 85 -5.83 -6.90 3.98
CA ALA A 85 -5.88 -6.63 2.54
C ALA A 85 -4.62 -7.09 1.80
N LEU A 86 -3.43 -6.89 2.39
CA LEU A 86 -2.15 -7.35 1.83
C LEU A 86 -2.09 -8.88 1.74
N GLN A 87 -2.48 -9.58 2.81
CA GLN A 87 -2.52 -11.04 2.82
C GLN A 87 -3.52 -11.58 1.79
N THR A 88 -4.71 -10.98 1.72
CA THR A 88 -5.73 -11.34 0.73
C THR A 88 -5.23 -11.11 -0.70
N ALA A 89 -4.58 -9.98 -0.95
CA ALA A 89 -4.00 -9.65 -2.25
C ALA A 89 -2.90 -10.65 -2.65
N VAL A 90 -2.03 -11.06 -1.72
CA VAL A 90 -1.02 -12.09 -1.97
C VAL A 90 -1.68 -13.42 -2.36
N SER A 91 -2.64 -13.91 -1.57
CA SER A 91 -3.33 -15.17 -1.87
C SER A 91 -4.10 -15.11 -3.20
N LEU A 92 -4.69 -13.97 -3.52
CA LEU A 92 -5.37 -13.74 -4.79
C LEU A 92 -4.41 -13.82 -5.97
N LEU A 93 -3.28 -13.13 -5.88
CA LEU A 93 -2.27 -13.12 -6.92
C LEU A 93 -1.63 -14.49 -7.07
N GLU A 94 -1.30 -15.18 -5.97
CA GLU A 94 -0.81 -16.57 -6.02
C GLU A 94 -1.77 -17.51 -6.75
N ALA A 95 -3.09 -17.33 -6.56
CA ALA A 95 -4.10 -18.18 -7.19
C ALA A 95 -4.37 -17.83 -8.67
N LYS A 96 -4.42 -16.53 -9.01
CA LYS A 96 -4.96 -16.06 -10.30
C LYS A 96 -3.90 -15.47 -11.24
N ALA A 97 -2.86 -14.86 -10.69
CA ALA A 97 -1.82 -14.14 -11.43
C ALA A 97 -0.46 -14.26 -10.70
N PRO A 98 0.10 -15.47 -10.53
CA PRO A 98 1.32 -15.66 -9.74
C PRO A 98 2.53 -14.95 -10.35
N GLU A 99 2.50 -14.70 -11.66
CA GLU A 99 3.48 -13.89 -12.39
C GLU A 99 3.50 -12.41 -11.98
N GLU A 100 2.39 -11.89 -11.43
CA GLU A 100 2.24 -10.50 -11.01
C GLU A 100 2.55 -10.30 -9.52
N LEU A 101 2.70 -11.38 -8.76
CA LEU A 101 2.90 -11.35 -7.31
C LEU A 101 4.15 -10.57 -6.90
N GLU A 102 5.29 -10.84 -7.54
CA GLU A 102 6.54 -10.16 -7.21
C GLU A 102 6.48 -8.66 -7.56
N ALA A 103 5.83 -8.31 -8.67
CA ALA A 103 5.63 -6.92 -9.06
C ALA A 103 4.75 -6.18 -8.04
N TYR A 104 3.68 -6.82 -7.57
CA TYR A 104 2.81 -6.25 -6.53
C TYR A 104 3.54 -6.08 -5.18
N ARG A 105 4.29 -7.10 -4.72
CA ARG A 105 5.08 -7.02 -3.49
C ARG A 105 6.08 -5.85 -3.55
N SER A 106 6.81 -5.74 -4.66
CA SER A 106 7.75 -4.65 -4.89
C SER A 106 7.06 -3.30 -4.86
N PHE A 107 5.93 -3.16 -5.56
CA PHE A 107 5.15 -1.93 -5.59
C PHE A 107 4.66 -1.48 -4.22
N VAL A 108 4.13 -2.40 -3.40
CA VAL A 108 3.69 -2.09 -2.02
C VAL A 108 4.88 -1.62 -1.17
N LEU A 109 6.03 -2.31 -1.27
CA LEU A 109 7.23 -1.95 -0.52
C LEU A 109 7.80 -0.61 -0.96
N GLU A 110 7.83 -0.32 -2.26
CA GLU A 110 8.25 0.98 -2.80
C GLU A 110 7.37 2.11 -2.26
N VAL A 111 6.05 1.92 -2.22
CA VAL A 111 5.13 2.92 -1.65
C VAL A 111 5.39 3.12 -0.16
N ALA A 112 5.56 2.05 0.61
CA ALA A 112 5.86 2.14 2.04
C ALA A 112 7.20 2.84 2.30
N GLN A 113 8.24 2.50 1.53
CA GLN A 113 9.58 3.09 1.66
C GLN A 113 9.58 4.56 1.25
N SER A 114 8.92 4.92 0.15
CA SER A 114 8.84 6.30 -0.32
C SER A 114 8.16 7.23 0.68
N VAL A 115 7.19 6.71 1.45
CA VAL A 115 6.56 7.45 2.56
C VAL A 115 7.50 7.58 3.76
N ALA A 116 8.21 6.51 4.12
CA ALA A 116 9.21 6.55 5.19
C ALA A 116 10.31 7.58 4.89
N ASP A 117 10.88 7.56 3.67
CA ASP A 117 11.91 8.50 3.25
C ASP A 117 11.42 9.96 3.26
N ALA A 118 10.13 10.18 3.00
CA ALA A 118 9.52 11.51 3.03
C ALA A 118 9.25 12.04 4.45
N ALA A 119 9.14 11.16 5.45
CA ALA A 119 8.80 11.54 6.82
C ALA A 119 10.01 12.07 7.61
N ALA A 120 11.25 11.83 7.15
CA ALA A 120 12.48 12.50 7.57
C ALA A 120 12.55 12.84 9.08
N GLY A 121 12.35 11.83 9.94
CA GLY A 121 12.37 12.06 11.40
C GLY A 121 12.06 10.85 12.30
N GLY A 122 11.56 9.73 11.76
CA GLY A 122 11.01 8.62 12.53
C GLY A 122 11.62 7.24 12.25
N GLU A 123 12.92 7.14 12.00
CA GLU A 123 13.59 5.95 11.43
C GLU A 123 13.19 4.61 12.11
N ALA A 124 13.04 4.59 13.44
CA ALA A 124 12.67 3.36 14.17
C ALA A 124 11.20 2.92 13.96
N ALA A 125 10.27 3.87 14.00
CA ALA A 125 8.84 3.59 13.89
C ALA A 125 8.42 3.32 12.43
N GLU A 126 9.06 4.01 11.49
CA GLU A 126 8.93 3.77 10.04
C GLU A 126 9.48 2.40 9.67
N THR A 127 10.67 2.04 10.17
CA THR A 127 11.28 0.71 9.95
C THR A 127 10.40 -0.41 10.50
N GLU A 128 9.79 -0.21 11.68
CA GLU A 128 8.85 -1.20 12.24
C GLU A 128 7.62 -1.37 11.34
N ALA A 129 7.02 -0.26 10.87
CA ALA A 129 5.87 -0.31 9.96
C ALA A 129 6.20 -0.99 8.62
N VAL A 130 7.34 -0.65 8.00
CA VAL A 130 7.81 -1.33 6.78
C VAL A 130 8.05 -2.81 7.05
N GLY A 131 8.56 -3.16 8.23
CA GLY A 131 8.71 -4.55 8.69
C GLY A 131 7.38 -5.30 8.76
N LYS A 132 6.32 -4.69 9.31
CA LYS A 132 4.96 -5.26 9.33
C LYS A 132 4.41 -5.49 7.93
N VAL A 133 4.56 -4.52 7.03
CA VAL A 133 4.15 -4.62 5.62
C VAL A 133 4.87 -5.77 4.93
N ARG A 134 6.19 -5.85 5.08
CA ARG A 134 7.04 -6.91 4.54
C ARG A 134 6.59 -8.30 5.02
N SER A 135 6.32 -8.44 6.32
CA SER A 135 5.80 -9.67 6.90
C SER A 135 4.42 -10.04 6.35
N ALA A 136 3.52 -9.07 6.17
CA ALA A 136 2.19 -9.30 5.62
C ALA A 136 2.23 -9.76 4.15
N LEU A 137 3.22 -9.29 3.39
CA LEU A 137 3.48 -9.70 2.02
C LEU A 137 4.14 -11.08 1.89
N GLY A 138 4.53 -11.73 3.00
CA GLY A 138 5.30 -12.97 2.98
C GLY A 138 6.67 -12.82 2.31
N SER A 139 7.21 -11.60 2.30
CA SER A 139 8.56 -11.32 1.81
C SER A 139 9.46 -11.33 3.04
N SER A 140 10.33 -12.34 3.19
CA SER A 140 11.24 -12.44 4.34
C SER A 140 12.55 -11.72 4.04
#